data_AF-A0A7C6Y6N0-F1
#
_entry.id   AF-A0A7C6Y6N0-F1
#
_cell.length_a   1.000
_cell.length_b   1.000
_cell.length_c   1.000
_cell.angle_alpha   90.00
_cell.angle_beta   90.00
_cell.angle_gamma   90.00
#
_symmetry.space_group_name_H-M   'P 1'
#
loop_
_entity.id
_entity.type
_entity.pdbx_description
1 polymer ?
#
loop_
_entity_poly.entity_id
_entity_poly.type
_entity_poly.pdbx_seq_one_letter_code
_entity_poly.pdbx_strand_id
1 'polypeptide(L)'
;MKNFFKKYLWLFEFIGVAIILAVGIFAFVKQEVFLYIAGFSLIVLGLLRVVPLVKTTKDNLLKIIYTVEIVLNVIAGILLVVEGGKDDYSENLMRYLLGAVFYLRGAIYFYAAVLRKESTDYLQFFTHLILLTLGVVVFVTKFFTVTNLAWVVLVLAILSAFFIGYSGYRNYRNFRYERLAREETKKIIKEEKPEKVYEDPKPVKDDVIIPEEEEREELNV
;
A
#
# COMPACT_ATOMS: atom_id res chain seq x y z
N MET A 1 11.89 -3.92 -11.39
CA MET A 1 10.77 -4.12 -10.42
C MET A 1 9.62 -3.12 -10.57
N LYS A 2 9.82 -1.79 -10.62
CA LYS A 2 8.71 -0.80 -10.70
C LYS A 2 7.70 -1.02 -11.84
N ASN A 3 8.15 -1.45 -13.02
CA ASN A 3 7.26 -1.67 -14.17
C ASN A 3 6.39 -2.93 -14.05
N PHE A 4 6.80 -3.93 -13.26
CA PHE A 4 6.01 -5.14 -13.02
C PHE A 4 4.82 -4.84 -12.10
N PHE A 5 5.06 -4.16 -10.97
CA PHE A 5 4.01 -3.79 -10.02
C PHE A 5 2.98 -2.85 -10.64
N LYS A 6 3.40 -1.88 -11.45
CA LYS A 6 2.46 -1.01 -12.16
C LYS A 6 1.60 -1.77 -13.17
N LYS A 7 2.19 -2.74 -13.87
CA LYS A 7 1.49 -3.53 -14.90
C LYS A 7 0.49 -4.54 -14.31
N TYR A 8 0.79 -5.11 -13.14
CA TYR A 8 -0.07 -6.08 -12.45
C TYR A 8 -0.78 -5.50 -11.22
N LEU A 9 -0.86 -4.18 -11.10
CA LEU A 9 -1.50 -3.50 -9.97
C LEU A 9 -2.95 -3.96 -9.77
N TRP A 10 -3.68 -4.14 -10.87
CA TRP A 10 -5.06 -4.62 -10.89
C TRP A 10 -5.24 -5.97 -10.18
N LEU A 11 -4.23 -6.86 -10.25
CA LEU A 11 -4.29 -8.17 -9.60
C LEU A 11 -4.19 -8.02 -8.08
N PHE A 12 -3.29 -7.17 -7.60
CA PHE A 12 -3.17 -6.86 -6.18
C PHE A 12 -4.41 -6.13 -5.65
N GLU A 13 -5.02 -5.25 -6.45
CA GLU A 13 -6.29 -4.59 -6.11
C GLU A 13 -7.42 -5.61 -5.94
N PHE A 14 -7.57 -6.58 -6.85
CA PHE A 14 -8.60 -7.63 -6.71
C PHE A 14 -8.34 -8.59 -5.55
N ILE A 15 -7.09 -8.99 -5.32
CA ILE A 15 -6.72 -9.78 -4.14
C ILE A 15 -7.03 -8.97 -2.86
N GLY A 16 -6.72 -7.67 -2.85
CA GLY A 16 -7.03 -6.78 -1.75
C GLY A 16 -8.53 -6.69 -1.47
N VAL A 17 -9.36 -6.55 -2.50
CA VAL A 17 -10.83 -6.57 -2.39
C VAL A 17 -11.32 -7.88 -1.76
N ALA A 18 -10.82 -9.03 -2.24
CA ALA A 18 -11.22 -10.33 -1.71
C ALA A 18 -10.86 -10.48 -0.23
N ILE A 19 -9.65 -10.05 0.17
CA ILE A 19 -9.21 -10.10 1.57
C ILE A 19 -10.05 -9.15 2.44
N ILE A 20 -10.27 -7.91 2.00
CA ILE A 20 -11.05 -6.91 2.76
C ILE A 20 -12.48 -7.39 2.98
N LEU A 21 -13.13 -7.93 1.94
CA LEU A 21 -14.48 -8.47 2.06
C LEU A 21 -14.51 -9.71 2.96
N ALA A 22 -13.56 -10.64 2.80
CA ALA A 22 -13.47 -11.80 3.67
C ALA A 22 -13.34 -11.36 5.14
N VAL A 23 -12.39 -10.49 5.45
CA VAL A 23 -12.17 -9.97 6.81
C VAL A 23 -13.45 -9.28 7.35
N GLY A 24 -14.10 -8.44 6.55
CA GLY A 24 -15.33 -7.75 6.95
C GLY A 24 -16.49 -8.71 7.23
N ILE A 25 -16.69 -9.72 6.37
CA ILE A 25 -17.74 -10.74 6.54
C ILE A 25 -17.44 -11.62 7.75
N PHE A 26 -16.20 -12.10 7.91
CA PHE A 26 -15.81 -12.93 9.04
C PHE A 26 -15.93 -12.18 10.38
N ALA A 27 -15.55 -10.90 10.42
CA ALA A 27 -15.75 -10.06 11.61
C ALA A 27 -17.23 -9.93 11.99
N PHE A 28 -18.13 -9.89 11.00
CA PHE A 28 -19.57 -9.82 11.22
C PHE A 28 -20.16 -11.16 11.67
N VAL A 29 -19.76 -12.27 11.06
CA VAL A 29 -20.29 -13.61 11.35
C VAL A 29 -19.76 -14.17 12.68
N LYS A 30 -18.51 -13.84 13.03
CA LYS A 30 -17.83 -14.34 14.24
C LYS A 30 -17.29 -13.18 15.07
N GLN A 31 -17.95 -12.92 16.20
CA GLN A 31 -17.60 -11.83 17.11
C GLN A 31 -16.19 -11.99 17.72
N GLU A 32 -15.77 -13.22 18.00
CA GLU A 32 -14.39 -13.55 18.37
C GLU A 32 -13.36 -13.07 17.33
N VAL A 33 -13.67 -13.26 16.04
CA VAL A 33 -12.80 -12.84 14.93
C VAL A 33 -12.66 -11.32 14.88
N PHE A 34 -13.73 -10.58 15.18
CA PHE A 34 -13.65 -9.13 15.31
C PHE A 34 -12.66 -8.72 16.42
N LEU A 35 -12.71 -9.38 17.60
CA LEU A 35 -11.79 -9.08 18.70
C LEU A 35 -10.33 -9.33 18.33
N TYR A 36 -10.06 -10.44 17.62
CA TYR A 36 -8.73 -10.70 17.08
C TYR A 36 -8.29 -9.61 16.10
N ILE A 37 -9.15 -9.23 15.14
CA ILE A 37 -8.83 -8.19 14.16
C ILE A 37 -8.55 -6.86 14.83
N ALA A 38 -9.39 -6.44 15.80
CA ALA A 38 -9.21 -5.20 16.54
C ALA A 38 -7.92 -5.22 17.37
N GLY A 39 -7.65 -6.34 18.07
CA GLY A 39 -6.43 -6.52 18.86
C GLY A 39 -5.16 -6.50 18.01
N PHE A 40 -5.12 -7.26 16.92
CA PHE A 40 -4.01 -7.22 15.97
C PHE A 40 -3.84 -5.85 15.33
N SER A 41 -4.94 -5.14 15.02
CA SER A 41 -4.86 -3.78 14.49
C SER A 41 -4.17 -2.82 15.47
N LEU A 42 -4.52 -2.89 16.76
CA LEU A 42 -3.86 -2.07 17.80
C LEU A 42 -2.36 -2.41 17.94
N ILE A 43 -2.02 -3.70 17.92
CA ILE A 43 -0.61 -4.15 18.03
C ILE A 43 0.18 -3.66 16.82
N VAL A 44 -0.28 -3.95 15.60
CA VAL A 44 0.43 -3.61 14.37
C VAL A 44 0.56 -2.10 14.22
N LEU A 45 -0.53 -1.35 14.38
CA LEU A 45 -0.49 0.12 14.28
C LEU A 45 0.32 0.76 15.40
N GLY A 46 0.35 0.15 16.59
CA GLY A 46 1.21 0.58 17.70
C GLY A 46 2.69 0.39 17.36
N LEU A 47 3.09 -0.82 16.96
CA LEU A 47 4.49 -1.15 16.69
C LEU A 47 5.06 -0.41 15.49
N LEU A 48 4.30 -0.26 14.41
CA LEU A 48 4.75 0.49 13.22
C LEU A 48 5.06 1.96 13.54
N ARG A 49 4.48 2.51 14.60
CA ARG A 49 4.68 3.90 15.04
C ARG A 49 5.93 4.10 15.90
N VAL A 50 6.51 3.05 16.49
CA VAL A 50 7.67 3.18 17.39
C VAL A 50 8.84 3.86 16.68
N VAL A 51 9.23 3.35 15.52
CA VAL A 51 10.38 3.83 14.77
C VAL A 51 10.23 5.29 14.33
N PRO A 52 9.14 5.71 13.65
CA PRO A 52 9.01 7.10 13.23
C PRO A 52 8.96 8.03 14.44
N LEU A 53 8.17 7.74 15.48
CA LEU A 53 8.00 8.67 16.60
C LEU A 53 9.29 8.88 17.40
N VAL A 54 10.05 7.82 17.66
CA VAL A 54 11.34 7.94 18.36
C VAL A 54 12.35 8.73 17.55
N LYS A 55 12.33 8.59 16.22
CA LYS A 55 13.26 9.30 15.33
C LYS A 55 12.89 10.76 15.08
N THR A 56 11.60 11.09 15.01
CA THR A 56 11.14 12.44 14.61
C THR A 56 10.91 13.38 15.79
N THR A 57 10.63 12.85 16.98
CA THR A 57 10.31 13.68 18.15
C THR A 57 11.60 14.23 18.78
N LYS A 58 11.71 15.55 18.94
CA LYS A 58 12.91 16.19 19.51
C LYS A 58 12.91 16.16 21.04
N ASP A 59 11.78 16.48 21.67
CA ASP A 59 11.64 16.51 23.13
C ASP A 59 11.69 15.08 23.71
N ASN A 60 12.58 14.88 24.70
CA ASN A 60 12.77 13.60 25.36
C ASN A 60 11.55 13.19 26.22
N LEU A 61 10.86 14.15 26.83
CA LEU A 61 9.68 13.85 27.64
C LEU A 61 8.51 13.42 26.74
N LEU A 62 8.31 14.07 25.60
CA LEU A 62 7.32 13.63 24.61
C LEU A 62 7.65 12.26 24.04
N LYS A 63 8.93 11.98 23.76
CA LYS A 63 9.38 10.64 23.35
C LYS A 63 8.95 9.57 24.36
N ILE A 64 9.13 9.84 25.65
CA ILE A 64 8.70 8.91 26.71
C ILE A 64 7.18 8.75 26.72
N ILE A 65 6.41 9.85 26.69
CA ILE A 65 4.94 9.80 26.69
C ILE A 65 4.42 9.00 25.48
N TYR A 66 4.94 9.27 24.29
CA TYR A 66 4.56 8.54 23.08
C TYR A 66 4.96 7.06 23.16
N THR A 67 6.12 6.75 23.72
CA THR A 67 6.54 5.36 23.91
C THR A 67 5.59 4.63 24.88
N VAL A 68 5.20 5.27 25.97
CA VAL A 68 4.23 4.73 26.93
C VAL A 68 2.85 4.56 26.28
N GLU A 69 2.37 5.52 25.48
CA GLU A 69 1.13 5.37 24.69
C GLU A 69 1.17 4.14 23.79
N ILE A 70 2.28 3.92 23.09
CA ILE A 70 2.43 2.76 22.22
C ILE A 70 2.41 1.46 23.03
N VAL A 71 3.13 1.40 24.16
CA VAL A 71 3.11 0.23 25.03
C VAL A 71 1.69 -0.06 25.53
N LEU A 72 0.96 0.96 25.98
CA LEU A 72 -0.44 0.80 26.40
C LEU A 72 -1.35 0.33 25.26
N ASN A 73 -1.16 0.83 24.03
CA ASN A 73 -1.91 0.36 22.86
C ASN A 73 -1.62 -1.12 22.54
N VAL A 74 -0.36 -1.53 22.63
CA VAL A 74 0.04 -2.93 22.40
C VAL A 74 -0.54 -3.83 23.48
N ILE A 75 -0.48 -3.42 24.75
CA ILE A 75 -1.11 -4.14 25.86
C ILE A 75 -2.62 -4.26 25.65
N ALA A 76 -3.30 -3.16 25.30
CA ALA A 76 -4.73 -3.18 24.98
C ALA A 76 -5.03 -4.16 23.82
N GLY A 77 -4.18 -4.17 22.79
CA GLY A 77 -4.31 -5.12 21.69
C GLY A 77 -4.13 -6.58 22.11
N ILE A 78 -3.16 -6.88 22.97
CA ILE A 78 -2.96 -8.23 23.54
C ILE A 78 -4.18 -8.65 24.37
N LEU A 79 -4.71 -7.75 25.20
CA LEU A 79 -5.91 -8.03 26.01
C LEU A 79 -7.10 -8.38 25.11
N LEU A 80 -7.32 -7.66 24.01
CA LEU A 80 -8.38 -7.98 23.06
C LEU A 80 -8.18 -9.34 22.37
N VAL A 81 -6.93 -9.69 21.99
CA VAL A 81 -6.62 -11.00 21.41
C VAL A 81 -6.89 -12.12 22.39
N VAL A 82 -6.44 -11.98 23.65
CA VAL A 82 -6.71 -12.98 24.70
C VAL A 82 -8.21 -13.11 24.97
N GLU A 83 -8.94 -12.00 24.96
CA GLU A 83 -10.38 -12.00 25.18
C GLU A 83 -11.14 -12.68 24.03
N GLY A 84 -10.69 -12.54 22.79
CA GLY A 84 -11.25 -13.24 21.63
C GLY A 84 -11.09 -14.76 21.68
N GLY A 85 -10.23 -15.30 22.57
CA GLY A 85 -10.04 -16.74 22.77
C GLY A 85 -10.92 -17.35 23.86
N LYS A 86 -11.77 -16.56 24.51
CA LYS A 86 -12.69 -17.02 25.56
C LYS A 86 -14.09 -17.22 24.99
N ASP A 87 -14.78 -18.24 25.49
CA ASP A 87 -16.19 -18.49 25.16
C ASP A 87 -17.14 -17.42 25.77
N ASP A 88 -16.77 -16.85 26.92
CA ASP A 88 -17.51 -15.77 27.60
C ASP A 88 -16.66 -14.48 27.62
N TYR A 89 -16.65 -13.79 26.48
CA TYR A 89 -15.87 -12.57 26.31
C TYR A 89 -16.60 -11.34 26.88
N SER A 90 -15.85 -10.41 27.46
CA SER A 90 -16.39 -9.18 28.04
C SER A 90 -16.56 -8.08 26.98
N GLU A 91 -17.81 -7.82 26.58
CA GLU A 91 -18.14 -6.69 25.69
C GLU A 91 -17.69 -5.33 26.26
N ASN A 92 -17.76 -5.17 27.58
CA ASN A 92 -17.38 -3.93 28.24
C ASN A 92 -15.86 -3.70 28.19
N LEU A 93 -15.06 -4.76 28.26
CA LEU A 93 -13.60 -4.65 28.19
C LEU A 93 -13.17 -4.02 26.86
N MET A 94 -13.72 -4.51 25.74
CA MET A 94 -13.42 -3.96 24.42
C MET A 94 -13.82 -2.50 24.32
N ARG A 95 -15.04 -2.15 24.77
CA ARG A 95 -15.53 -0.77 24.76
C ARG A 95 -14.59 0.16 25.53
N TYR A 96 -14.22 -0.21 26.76
CA TYR A 96 -13.36 0.62 27.60
C TYR A 96 -11.94 0.73 27.05
N LEU A 97 -11.37 -0.35 26.51
CA LEU A 97 -10.04 -0.30 25.88
C LEU A 97 -10.04 0.62 24.66
N LEU A 98 -11.03 0.50 23.77
CA LEU A 98 -11.14 1.35 22.59
C LEU A 98 -11.32 2.82 22.96
N GLY A 99 -12.22 3.10 23.92
CA GLY A 99 -12.47 4.44 24.44
C GLY A 99 -11.22 5.06 25.06
N ALA A 100 -10.47 4.26 25.85
CA ALA A 100 -9.22 4.70 26.47
C ALA A 100 -8.14 5.02 25.43
N VAL A 101 -7.98 4.18 24.40
CA VAL A 101 -7.02 4.42 23.31
C VAL A 101 -7.33 5.72 22.58
N PHE A 102 -8.60 5.96 22.21
CA PHE A 102 -8.99 7.19 21.52
C PHE A 102 -8.85 8.44 22.38
N TYR A 103 -9.30 8.36 23.63
CA TYR A 103 -9.20 9.46 24.58
C TYR A 103 -7.75 9.82 24.88
N LEU A 104 -6.92 8.82 25.23
CA LEU A 104 -5.51 9.03 25.57
C LEU A 104 -4.75 9.63 24.38
N ARG A 105 -5.02 9.14 23.15
CA ARG A 105 -4.39 9.69 21.95
C ARG A 105 -4.75 11.14 21.71
N GLY A 106 -6.03 11.50 21.83
CA GLY A 106 -6.47 12.89 21.72
C GLY A 106 -5.84 13.76 22.80
N ALA A 107 -5.82 13.29 24.05
CA ALA A 107 -5.28 14.03 25.19
C ALA A 107 -3.78 14.28 25.07
N ILE A 108 -2.99 13.26 24.67
CA ILE A 108 -1.55 13.39 24.45
C ILE A 108 -1.26 14.38 23.33
N TYR A 109 -2.04 14.35 22.24
CA TYR A 109 -1.89 15.31 21.16
C TYR A 109 -2.09 16.76 21.63
N PHE A 110 -3.15 17.04 22.38
CA PHE A 110 -3.38 18.38 22.92
C PHE A 110 -2.32 18.78 23.95
N TYR A 111 -1.84 17.85 24.77
CA TYR A 111 -0.69 18.08 25.66
C TYR A 111 0.55 18.49 24.85
N ALA A 112 0.87 17.77 23.79
CA ALA A 112 2.03 18.04 22.94
C ALA A 112 1.89 19.38 22.19
N ALA A 113 0.72 19.67 21.63
CA ALA A 113 0.47 20.92 20.91
C ALA A 113 0.49 22.15 21.84
N VAL A 114 -0.18 22.09 22.99
CA VAL A 114 -0.35 23.26 23.87
C VAL A 114 0.86 23.49 24.78
N LEU A 115 1.34 22.44 25.46
CA LEU A 115 2.38 22.58 26.47
C LEU A 115 3.79 22.41 25.90
N ARG A 116 3.94 21.60 24.86
CA ARG A 116 5.24 21.30 24.24
C ARG A 116 5.47 22.01 22.91
N LYS A 117 4.46 22.78 22.44
CA LYS A 117 4.52 23.60 21.23
C LYS A 117 4.94 22.80 19.99
N GLU A 118 4.51 21.53 19.88
CA GLU A 118 4.65 20.79 18.63
C GLU A 118 3.82 21.44 17.52
N SER A 119 4.38 21.44 16.30
CA SER A 119 3.69 21.97 15.13
C SER A 119 2.42 21.19 14.85
N THR A 120 1.31 21.90 14.62
CA THR A 120 -0.01 21.34 14.38
C THR A 120 -0.64 21.97 13.14
N ASP A 121 -1.28 21.14 12.32
CA ASP A 121 -2.09 21.56 11.18
C ASP A 121 -3.59 21.45 11.52
N TYR A 122 -4.44 22.23 10.84
CA TYR A 122 -5.90 22.21 11.04
C TYR A 122 -6.49 20.80 10.96
N LEU A 123 -6.07 20.00 9.96
CA LEU A 123 -6.55 18.63 9.81
C LEU A 123 -6.15 17.74 10.99
N GLN A 124 -4.92 17.88 11.49
CA GLN A 124 -4.47 17.13 12.65
C GLN A 124 -5.26 17.53 13.89
N PHE A 125 -5.52 18.83 14.07
CA PHE A 125 -6.30 19.35 15.18
C PHE A 125 -7.70 18.76 15.22
N PHE A 126 -8.46 18.84 14.11
CA PHE A 126 -9.82 18.31 14.07
C PHE A 126 -9.86 16.79 14.19
N THR A 127 -8.89 16.07 13.62
CA THR A 127 -8.83 14.62 13.75
C THR A 127 -8.68 14.19 15.20
N HIS A 128 -7.77 14.82 15.95
CA HIS A 128 -7.56 14.48 17.36
C HIS A 128 -8.69 14.98 18.28
N LEU A 129 -9.35 16.09 17.92
CA LEU A 129 -10.57 16.53 18.58
C LEU A 129 -11.68 15.48 18.42
N ILE A 130 -11.89 14.98 17.21
CA ILE A 130 -12.86 13.91 16.94
C ILE A 130 -12.50 12.67 17.74
N LEU A 131 -11.23 12.24 17.75
CA LEU A 131 -10.81 11.08 18.54
C LEU A 131 -11.06 11.27 20.04
N LEU A 132 -10.74 12.44 20.59
CA LEU A 132 -11.00 12.75 21.99
C LEU A 132 -12.50 12.66 22.31
N THR A 133 -13.34 13.28 21.49
CA THR A 133 -14.80 13.25 21.67
C THR A 133 -15.36 11.83 21.53
N LEU A 134 -14.91 11.06 20.53
CA LEU A 134 -15.28 9.66 20.36
C LEU A 134 -14.87 8.82 21.56
N GLY A 135 -13.68 9.05 22.15
CA GLY A 135 -13.27 8.37 23.37
C GLY A 135 -14.28 8.56 24.52
N VAL A 136 -14.75 9.79 24.73
CA VAL A 136 -15.78 10.09 25.74
C VAL A 136 -17.12 9.45 25.39
N VAL A 137 -17.56 9.55 24.12
CA VAL A 137 -18.82 8.95 23.66
C VAL A 137 -18.80 7.42 23.85
N VAL A 138 -17.68 6.77 23.56
CA VAL A 138 -17.48 5.33 23.75
C VAL A 138 -17.59 4.94 25.23
N PHE A 139 -17.10 5.78 26.14
CA PHE A 139 -17.22 5.52 27.57
C PHE A 139 -18.65 5.65 28.10
N VAL A 140 -19.37 6.67 27.66
CA VAL A 140 -20.71 7.00 28.17
C VAL A 140 -21.80 6.15 27.51
N THR A 141 -21.65 5.85 26.22
CA THR A 141 -22.69 5.15 25.46
C THR A 141 -22.47 3.63 25.45
N LYS A 142 -23.54 2.86 25.54
CA LYS A 142 -23.50 1.40 25.34
C LYS A 142 -23.58 1.00 23.86
N PHE A 143 -23.48 1.97 22.94
CA PHE A 143 -23.60 1.73 21.51
C PHE A 143 -22.40 0.96 20.94
N PHE A 144 -21.21 1.14 21.52
CA PHE A 144 -19.97 0.52 21.04
C PHE A 144 -19.80 -0.92 21.57
N THR A 145 -20.70 -1.81 21.15
CA THR A 145 -20.59 -3.26 21.38
C THR A 145 -19.80 -3.94 20.26
N VAL A 146 -19.37 -5.18 20.48
CA VAL A 146 -18.68 -5.98 19.46
C VAL A 146 -19.53 -6.12 18.20
N THR A 147 -20.82 -6.43 18.37
CA THR A 147 -21.77 -6.57 17.26
C THR A 147 -21.92 -5.28 16.44
N ASN A 148 -22.07 -4.13 17.11
CA ASN A 148 -22.27 -2.86 16.42
C ASN A 148 -21.00 -2.42 15.68
N LEU A 149 -19.82 -2.64 16.27
CA LEU A 149 -18.56 -2.33 15.60
C LEU A 149 -18.25 -3.29 14.45
N ALA A 150 -18.65 -4.56 14.55
CA ALA A 150 -18.55 -5.50 13.44
C ALA A 150 -19.40 -5.05 12.23
N TRP A 151 -20.60 -4.52 12.46
CA TRP A 151 -21.41 -3.88 11.42
C TRP A 151 -20.70 -2.69 10.78
N VAL A 152 -20.12 -1.81 11.60
CA VAL A 152 -19.36 -0.65 11.09
C VAL A 152 -18.19 -1.12 10.21
N VAL A 153 -17.43 -2.11 10.66
CA VAL A 153 -16.32 -2.68 9.88
C VAL A 153 -16.80 -3.32 8.58
N LEU A 154 -17.91 -4.05 8.59
CA LEU A 154 -18.49 -4.64 7.38
C LEU A 154 -18.89 -3.55 6.37
N VAL A 155 -19.56 -2.49 6.80
CA VAL A 155 -19.94 -1.37 5.93
C VAL A 155 -18.69 -0.72 5.32
N LEU A 156 -17.66 -0.45 6.14
CA LEU A 156 -16.39 0.10 5.66
C LEU A 156 -15.68 -0.84 4.69
N ALA A 157 -15.72 -2.15 4.94
CA ALA A 157 -15.14 -3.17 4.07
C ALA A 157 -15.84 -3.20 2.71
N ILE A 158 -17.17 -3.13 2.67
CA ILE A 158 -17.96 -3.06 1.44
C ILE A 158 -17.62 -1.78 0.66
N LEU A 159 -17.62 -0.62 1.32
CA LEU A 159 -17.29 0.66 0.66
C LEU A 159 -15.86 0.66 0.10
N SER A 160 -14.90 0.14 0.87
CA SER A 160 -13.51 0.00 0.45
C SER A 160 -13.36 -0.98 -0.72
N ALA A 161 -14.09 -2.09 -0.68
CA ALA A 161 -14.13 -3.07 -1.74
C ALA A 161 -14.69 -2.50 -3.04
N PHE A 162 -15.75 -1.69 -2.97
CA PHE A 162 -16.27 -0.97 -4.14
C PHE A 162 -15.24 0.01 -4.71
N PHE A 163 -14.60 0.81 -3.87
CA PHE A 163 -13.62 1.79 -4.29
C PHE A 163 -12.39 1.13 -4.96
N ILE A 164 -11.80 0.13 -4.31
CA ILE A 164 -10.63 -0.60 -4.83
C ILE A 164 -11.03 -1.45 -6.03
N GLY A 165 -12.20 -2.07 -6.01
CA GLY A 165 -12.72 -2.87 -7.11
C GLY A 165 -12.93 -2.06 -8.39
N TYR A 166 -13.44 -0.82 -8.27
CA TYR A 166 -13.56 0.11 -9.39
C TYR A 166 -12.19 0.49 -9.97
N SER A 167 -11.20 0.79 -9.11
CA SER A 167 -9.82 1.04 -9.54
C SER A 167 -9.21 -0.18 -10.24
N GLY A 168 -9.36 -1.37 -9.64
CA GLY A 168 -8.90 -2.65 -10.18
C GLY A 168 -9.48 -2.96 -11.55
N TYR A 169 -10.78 -2.74 -11.74
CA TYR A 169 -11.44 -2.92 -13.04
C TYR A 169 -10.86 -1.99 -14.10
N ARG A 170 -10.69 -0.69 -13.78
CA ARG A 170 -10.10 0.29 -14.70
C ARG A 170 -8.68 -0.11 -15.08
N ASN A 171 -7.86 -0.52 -14.12
CA ASN A 171 -6.47 -0.93 -14.35
C ASN A 171 -6.38 -2.24 -15.15
N TYR A 172 -7.25 -3.21 -14.89
CA TYR A 172 -7.33 -4.45 -15.66
C TYR A 172 -7.70 -4.19 -17.12
N ARG A 173 -8.72 -3.33 -17.33
CA ARG A 173 -9.17 -2.94 -18.67
C ARG A 173 -8.03 -2.29 -19.46
N ASN A 174 -7.31 -1.34 -18.86
CA ASN A 174 -6.16 -0.70 -19.49
C ASN A 174 -5.06 -1.72 -19.85
N PHE A 175 -4.72 -2.62 -18.92
CA PHE A 175 -3.75 -3.69 -19.16
C PHE A 175 -4.15 -4.57 -20.35
N ARG A 176 -5.44 -4.91 -20.50
CA ARG A 176 -5.94 -5.71 -21.62
C ARG A 176 -5.80 -4.98 -22.95
N TYR A 177 -6.18 -3.71 -23.02
CA TYR A 177 -6.04 -2.91 -24.24
C TYR A 177 -4.57 -2.67 -24.61
N GLU A 178 -3.70 -2.38 -23.64
CA GLU A 178 -2.26 -2.27 -23.90
C GLU A 178 -1.66 -3.57 -24.45
N ARG A 179 -2.14 -4.72 -23.97
CA ARG A 179 -1.66 -6.01 -24.46
C ARG A 179 -2.10 -6.26 -25.90
N LEU A 180 -3.37 -5.97 -26.23
CA LEU A 180 -3.90 -6.09 -27.58
C LEU A 180 -3.15 -5.19 -28.57
N ALA A 181 -2.96 -3.91 -28.21
CA ALA A 181 -2.21 -2.97 -29.04
C ALA A 181 -0.78 -3.45 -29.32
N ARG A 182 -0.08 -3.97 -28.29
CA ARG A 182 1.28 -4.54 -28.49
C ARG A 182 1.29 -5.77 -29.38
N GLU A 183 0.28 -6.63 -29.28
CA GLU A 183 0.17 -7.82 -30.13
C GLU A 183 -0.10 -7.43 -31.59
N GLU A 184 -0.96 -6.44 -31.83
CA GLU A 184 -1.20 -5.87 -33.17
C GLU A 184 0.04 -5.18 -33.75
N THR A 185 0.72 -4.33 -32.98
CA THR A 185 1.99 -3.71 -33.42
C THR A 185 3.04 -4.76 -33.77
N LYS A 186 3.14 -5.84 -32.98
CA LYS A 186 4.07 -6.95 -33.28
C LYS A 186 3.71 -7.70 -34.56
N LYS A 187 2.42 -7.86 -34.88
CA LYS A 187 1.97 -8.47 -36.13
C LYS A 187 2.33 -7.60 -37.33
N ILE A 188 2.05 -6.30 -37.26
CA ILE A 188 2.38 -5.33 -38.31
C ILE A 188 3.90 -5.31 -38.58
N ILE A 189 4.73 -5.24 -37.54
CA ILE A 189 6.21 -5.27 -37.68
C ILE A 189 6.70 -6.60 -38.29
N LYS A 190 6.00 -7.71 -38.05
CA LYS A 190 6.37 -9.02 -38.58
C LYS A 190 5.94 -9.21 -40.04
N GLU A 191 4.81 -8.60 -40.43
CA GLU A 191 4.33 -8.58 -41.82
C GLU A 191 5.13 -7.59 -42.70
N GLU A 192 5.62 -6.47 -42.14
CA GLU A 192 6.45 -5.49 -42.86
C GLU A 192 7.92 -5.91 -43.05
N LYS A 193 8.37 -7.05 -42.52
CA LYS A 193 9.67 -7.64 -42.85
C LYS A 193 9.49 -8.72 -43.93
N PRO A 194 9.44 -8.39 -45.23
CA PRO A 194 9.77 -9.37 -46.24
C PRO A 194 11.24 -9.76 -46.05
N GLU A 195 11.54 -11.06 -46.12
CA GLU A 195 12.90 -11.55 -46.31
C GLU A 195 13.46 -10.93 -47.60
N LYS A 196 14.13 -9.78 -47.49
CA LYS A 196 15.07 -9.37 -48.53
C LYS A 196 16.28 -10.27 -48.39
N VAL A 197 16.25 -11.41 -49.07
CA VAL A 197 17.47 -12.10 -49.49
C VAL A 197 18.20 -11.10 -50.39
N TYR A 198 19.23 -10.46 -49.86
CA TYR A 198 20.17 -9.73 -50.70
C TYR A 198 21.02 -10.79 -51.38
N GLU A 199 20.73 -11.11 -52.64
CA GLU A 199 21.74 -11.73 -53.49
C GLU A 199 22.79 -10.66 -53.79
N ASP A 200 24.02 -10.87 -53.32
CA ASP A 200 25.15 -10.02 -53.69
C ASP A 200 25.28 -10.03 -55.22
N PRO A 201 25.31 -8.86 -55.89
CA PRO A 201 25.52 -8.82 -57.32
C PRO A 201 26.88 -9.46 -57.63
N LYS A 202 26.89 -10.45 -58.54
CA LYS A 202 28.13 -11.06 -59.01
C LYS A 202 29.10 -9.97 -59.50
N PRO A 203 30.38 -10.00 -59.10
CA PRO A 203 31.33 -8.98 -59.51
C PRO A 203 31.45 -8.96 -61.03
N VAL A 204 31.20 -7.81 -61.63
CA VAL A 204 31.54 -7.53 -63.02
C VAL A 204 33.06 -7.50 -63.08
N LYS A 205 33.66 -8.39 -63.87
CA LYS A 205 35.09 -8.33 -64.17
C LYS A 205 35.30 -7.14 -65.11
N ASP A 206 35.83 -6.05 -64.58
CA ASP A 206 36.42 -5.02 -65.41
C ASP A 206 37.75 -5.56 -65.96
N ASP A 207 37.88 -5.61 -67.28
CA ASP A 207 39.14 -5.94 -67.94
C ASP A 207 40.14 -4.82 -67.65
N VAL A 208 41.08 -5.09 -66.75
CA VAL A 208 42.21 -4.21 -66.44
C VAL A 208 43.13 -4.19 -67.66
N ILE A 209 43.15 -3.07 -68.37
CA ILE A 209 44.18 -2.78 -69.37
C ILE A 209 45.46 -2.44 -68.61
N ILE A 210 46.43 -3.35 -68.64
CA ILE A 210 47.77 -3.16 -68.06
C ILE A 210 48.58 -2.28 -69.03
N PRO A 211 49.11 -1.11 -68.61
CA PRO A 211 50.03 -0.33 -69.44
C PRO A 211 51.36 -1.07 -69.61
N GLU A 212 51.91 -1.06 -70.84
CA GLU A 212 53.22 -1.63 -71.17
C GLU A 212 54.35 -0.98 -70.37
N GLU A 213 55.31 -1.81 -69.98
CA GLU A 213 56.47 -1.53 -69.14
C GLU A 213 57.44 -0.58 -69.86
N GLU A 214 57.75 0.58 -69.27
CA GLU A 214 58.76 1.51 -69.80
C GLU A 214 60.16 0.86 -69.72
N GLU A 215 60.76 0.59 -70.88
CA GLU A 215 62.18 0.24 -71.01
C GLU A 215 63.05 1.37 -70.44
N ARG A 216 63.82 1.05 -69.39
CA ARG A 216 64.85 1.94 -68.86
C ARG A 216 66.06 1.90 -69.80
N GLU A 217 66.29 2.97 -70.54
CA GLU A 217 67.59 3.21 -71.19
C GLU A 217 68.67 3.44 -70.12
N GLU A 218 69.65 2.55 -70.07
CA GLU A 218 70.85 2.69 -69.25
C GLU A 218 71.73 3.83 -69.81
N LEU A 219 71.88 4.92 -69.05
CA LEU A 219 72.86 5.96 -69.32
C LEU A 219 74.26 5.47 -68.91
N ASN A 220 75.08 5.13 -69.91
CA ASN A 220 76.53 5.00 -69.77
C ASN A 220 77.18 6.40 -69.63
N VAL A 221 77.97 6.59 -68.58
CA VAL A 221 78.99 7.67 -68.46
C VAL A 221 80.33 7.02 -68.17
#